data_AF-A0A6G2DGD9-F1
#
_entry.id   AF-A0A6G2DGD9-F1
#
_cell.length_a   1.000
_cell.length_b   1.000
_cell.length_c   1.000
_cell.angle_alpha   90.00
_cell.angle_beta   90.00
_cell.angle_gamma   90.00
#
_symmetry.space_group_name_H-M   'P 1'
#
loop_
_entity.id
_entity.type
_entity.pdbx_description
1 polymer ?
#
loop_
_entity_poly.entity_id
_entity_poly.type
_entity_poly.pdbx_seq_one_letter_code
_entity_poly.pdbx_strand_id
1 'polypeptide(L)'
;KYAPYAVKAGVVVVDNTSYFRQNPDVPLVVPEVNAHALDAHNGIIACPNCSTIQMMVALEPVRQKWGLDRIIVSTYQAVSG
;
A
#
# COMPACT_ATOMS: atom_id res chain seq x y z
N LYS A 1 -9.91 9.59 -11.71
CA LYS A 1 -10.36 9.90 -13.10
C LYS A 1 -9.34 9.48 -14.15
N TYR A 2 -8.06 9.88 -14.03
CA TYR A 2 -7.07 9.70 -15.12
C TYR A 2 -6.37 8.34 -15.16
N ALA A 3 -6.27 7.63 -14.02
CA ALA A 3 -5.54 6.37 -13.95
C ALA A 3 -5.97 5.33 -15.02
N PRO A 4 -7.28 5.08 -15.28
CA PRO A 4 -7.68 4.14 -16.33
C PRO A 4 -7.27 4.56 -17.75
N TYR A 5 -7.19 5.87 -18.03
CA TYR A 5 -6.75 6.36 -19.34
C TYR A 5 -5.24 6.19 -19.53
N ALA A 6 -4.44 6.41 -18.47
CA ALA A 6 -3.00 6.16 -18.49
C ALA A 6 -2.69 4.68 -18.70
N VAL A 7 -3.42 3.78 -18.01
CA VAL A 7 -3.29 2.33 -18.21
C VAL A 7 -3.59 1.92 -19.64
N LYS A 8 -4.66 2.46 -20.24
CA LYS A 8 -4.98 2.22 -21.67
C LYS A 8 -3.88 2.69 -22.63
N ALA A 9 -3.07 3.67 -22.24
CA ALA A 9 -1.92 4.14 -22.99
C ALA A 9 -0.64 3.32 -22.73
N GLY A 10 -0.71 2.24 -21.95
CA GLY A 10 0.42 1.36 -21.62
C GLY A 10 1.25 1.82 -20.42
N VAL A 11 0.76 2.77 -19.62
CA VAL A 11 1.47 3.31 -18.45
C VAL A 11 1.07 2.57 -17.17
N VAL A 12 2.05 2.31 -16.31
CA VAL A 12 1.80 1.86 -14.93
C VAL A 12 1.61 3.07 -14.02
N VAL A 13 0.51 3.08 -13.26
CA VAL A 13 0.14 4.17 -12.37
C VAL A 13 0.37 3.75 -10.92
N VAL A 14 1.17 4.53 -10.19
CA VAL A 14 1.27 4.43 -8.72
C VAL A 14 0.38 5.50 -8.10
N ASP A 15 -0.68 5.07 -7.41
CA ASP A 15 -1.71 5.95 -6.84
C ASP A 15 -1.59 6.02 -5.31
N ASN A 16 -1.39 7.23 -4.80
CA ASN A 16 -1.31 7.49 -3.35
C ASN A 16 -2.66 7.90 -2.73
N THR A 17 -3.73 7.95 -3.52
CA THR A 17 -5.06 8.30 -3.00
C THR A 17 -5.68 7.11 -2.27
N SER A 18 -6.79 7.35 -1.57
CA SER A 18 -7.56 6.25 -0.96
C SER A 18 -8.41 5.46 -1.96
N TYR A 19 -8.57 5.96 -3.19
CA TYR A 19 -9.60 5.50 -4.12
C TYR A 19 -9.48 4.01 -4.49
N PHE A 20 -8.25 3.51 -4.68
CA PHE A 20 -8.01 2.13 -5.11
C PHE A 20 -7.66 1.16 -3.97
N ARG A 21 -7.53 1.61 -2.72
CA ARG A 21 -6.97 0.79 -1.63
C ARG A 21 -7.77 -0.46 -1.29
N GLN A 22 -9.07 -0.48 -1.57
CA GLN A 22 -9.97 -1.61 -1.34
C GLN A 22 -10.40 -2.30 -2.63
N ASN A 23 -9.84 -1.90 -3.78
CA ASN A 23 -10.15 -2.55 -5.04
C ASN A 23 -9.43 -3.91 -5.10
N PRO A 24 -10.15 -5.04 -5.28
CA PRO A 24 -9.54 -6.37 -5.29
C PRO A 24 -8.58 -6.61 -6.45
N ASP A 25 -8.71 -5.86 -7.55
CA ASP A 25 -7.89 -5.99 -8.76
C ASP A 25 -6.65 -5.07 -8.75
N VAL A 26 -6.48 -4.25 -7.69
CA VAL A 26 -5.37 -3.32 -7.54
C VAL A 26 -4.55 -3.71 -6.31
N PRO A 27 -3.28 -4.10 -6.46
CA PRO A 27 -2.46 -4.46 -5.33
C PRO A 27 -2.17 -3.23 -4.45
N LEU A 28 -2.31 -3.43 -3.13
CA LEU A 28 -1.93 -2.47 -2.10
C LEU A 28 -0.52 -2.79 -1.60
N VAL A 29 0.46 -1.95 -1.92
CA VAL A 29 1.88 -2.31 -1.81
C VAL A 29 2.64 -1.46 -0.80
N VAL A 30 3.40 -2.14 0.06
CA VAL A 30 4.53 -1.61 0.82
C VAL A 30 5.77 -2.42 0.39
N PRO A 31 6.71 -1.85 -0.38
CA PRO A 31 7.81 -2.61 -0.98
C PRO A 31 8.60 -3.46 0.01
N GLU A 32 8.85 -2.93 1.22
CA GLU A 32 9.61 -3.62 2.28
C GLU A 32 8.86 -4.82 2.88
N VAL A 33 7.57 -4.99 2.57
CA VAL A 33 6.68 -5.97 3.21
C VAL A 33 6.10 -6.96 2.20
N ASN A 34 5.61 -6.48 1.06
CA ASN A 34 4.90 -7.30 0.08
C ASN A 34 5.25 -6.91 -1.36
N ALA A 35 6.54 -6.67 -1.68
CA ALA A 35 6.99 -6.35 -3.04
C ALA A 35 6.47 -7.32 -4.11
N HIS A 36 6.35 -8.61 -3.80
CA HIS A 36 5.81 -9.64 -4.70
C HIS A 36 4.38 -9.35 -5.20
N ALA A 37 3.61 -8.53 -4.47
CA ALA A 37 2.26 -8.14 -4.90
C ALA A 37 2.27 -7.23 -6.14
N LEU A 38 3.42 -6.62 -6.47
CA LEU A 38 3.58 -5.85 -7.71
C LEU A 38 3.33 -6.70 -8.95
N ASP A 39 3.69 -7.98 -8.93
CA ASP A 39 3.55 -8.88 -10.09
C ASP A 39 2.08 -9.10 -10.49
N ALA A 40 1.14 -8.86 -9.56
CA ALA A 40 -0.30 -9.00 -9.78
C ALA A 40 -0.96 -7.72 -10.32
N HIS A 41 -0.21 -6.64 -10.59
CA HIS A 41 -0.82 -5.38 -11.01
C HIS A 41 -1.43 -5.46 -12.42
N ASN A 42 -2.57 -4.80 -12.62
CA ASN A 42 -3.17 -4.60 -13.95
C ASN A 42 -2.95 -3.17 -14.46
N GLY A 43 -1.78 -2.60 -14.18
CA GLY A 43 -1.39 -1.24 -14.57
C GLY A 43 -1.69 -0.15 -13.52
N ILE A 44 -2.35 -0.49 -12.42
CA ILE A 44 -2.51 0.40 -11.26
C ILE A 44 -1.95 -0.30 -10.03
N ILE A 45 -1.22 0.45 -9.22
CA ILE A 45 -0.69 0.04 -7.92
C ILE A 45 -1.15 1.08 -6.90
N ALA A 46 -1.70 0.65 -5.76
CA ALA A 46 -2.14 1.54 -4.70
C ALA A 46 -1.12 1.59 -3.55
N CYS A 47 -0.93 2.77 -2.97
CA CYS A 47 -0.18 2.94 -1.73
C CYS A 47 -1.13 2.99 -0.51
N PRO A 48 -0.78 2.35 0.63
CA PRO A 48 -1.55 2.48 1.86
C PRO A 48 -1.52 3.89 2.45
N ASN A 49 -2.23 4.08 3.57
CA ASN A 49 -2.13 5.32 4.33
C ASN A 49 -0.70 5.49 4.90
N CYS A 50 -0.24 6.73 5.06
CA CYS A 50 1.07 7.07 5.60
C CYS A 50 1.37 6.37 6.94
N SER A 51 0.41 6.37 7.88
CA SER A 51 0.55 5.70 9.18
C SER A 51 0.70 4.19 9.04
N THR A 52 -0.01 3.58 8.09
CA THR A 52 0.06 2.14 7.82
C THR A 52 1.40 1.75 7.20
N ILE A 53 1.89 2.51 6.21
CA ILE A 53 3.19 2.25 5.56
C ILE A 53 4.29 2.25 6.62
N GLN A 54 4.39 3.33 7.40
CA GLN A 54 5.43 3.51 8.42
C GLN A 54 5.40 2.41 9.48
N MET A 55 4.19 2.06 9.94
CA MET A 55 4.00 1.01 10.93
C MET A 55 4.39 -0.37 10.40
N MET A 56 3.97 -0.72 9.19
CA MET A 56 4.25 -2.05 8.62
C MET A 56 5.73 -2.27 8.37
N VAL A 57 6.47 -1.26 7.92
CA VAL A 57 7.94 -1.36 7.77
C VAL A 57 8.61 -1.70 9.11
N ALA A 58 8.16 -1.09 10.21
CA ALA A 58 8.70 -1.37 11.54
C ALA A 58 8.26 -2.73 12.10
N LEU A 59 7.03 -3.15 11.82
CA LEU A 59 6.43 -4.38 12.36
C LEU A 59 6.76 -5.63 11.55
N GLU A 60 7.12 -5.51 10.28
CA GLU A 60 7.32 -6.67 9.41
C GLU A 60 8.38 -7.67 9.92
N PRO A 61 9.56 -7.25 10.43
CA PRO A 61 10.53 -8.19 11.01
C PRO A 61 9.96 -8.95 12.21
N VAL A 62 9.10 -8.30 13.00
CA VAL A 62 8.43 -8.91 14.15
C VAL A 62 7.40 -9.93 13.67
N ARG A 63 6.57 -9.54 12.69
CA ARG A 63 5.55 -10.40 12.08
C ARG A 63 6.17 -11.66 11.47
N GLN A 64 7.28 -11.53 10.74
CA GLN A 64 7.95 -12.65 10.10
C GLN A 64 8.55 -13.64 11.11
N LYS A 65 9.11 -13.14 12.21
CA LYS A 65 9.83 -13.98 13.17
C LYS A 65 8.93 -14.60 14.24
N TRP A 66 7.87 -13.91 14.67
CA TRP A 66 7.03 -14.35 15.79
C TRP A 66 5.53 -14.38 15.48
N GLY A 67 5.09 -13.86 14.34
CA GLY A 67 3.67 -13.63 14.06
C GLY A 67 3.13 -12.38 14.77
N LEU A 68 1.94 -11.93 14.34
CA LEU A 68 1.19 -10.83 14.96
C LEU A 68 -0.31 -11.09 14.80
N ASP A 69 -1.04 -11.21 15.91
CA ASP A 69 -2.50 -11.41 15.87
C ASP A 69 -3.28 -10.09 15.97
N ARG A 70 -2.76 -9.14 16.76
CA ARG A 70 -3.42 -7.85 17.00
C ARG A 70 -2.43 -6.77 17.38
N ILE A 71 -2.69 -5.57 16.88
CA ILE A 71 -2.03 -4.33 17.30
C ILE A 71 -3.08 -3.33 17.79
N ILE A 72 -2.76 -2.61 18.85
CA ILE A 72 -3.54 -1.47 19.36
C ILE A 72 -2.63 -0.25 19.25
N VAL A 73 -3.07 0.77 18.51
CA VAL A 73 -2.20 1.84 18.06
C VAL A 73 -2.83 3.19 18.35
N SER A 74 -2.03 4.10 18.91
CA SER A 74 -2.34 5.51 19.06
C SER A 74 -1.33 6.31 18.24
N THR A 75 -1.79 7.07 17.24
CA THR A 75 -0.92 7.83 16.34
C THR A 75 -0.84 9.29 16.75
N TYR A 76 0.35 9.89 16.58
CA TYR A 76 0.60 11.31 16.80
C TYR A 76 1.06 11.92 15.48
N GLN A 77 0.11 12.28 14.62
CA GLN A 77 0.39 12.68 13.25
C GLN A 77 0.78 14.16 13.15
N ALA A 78 1.73 14.45 12.26
CA ALA A 78 2.08 15.83 11.90
C ALA A 78 0.97 16.49 11.06
N VAL A 79 0.95 17.83 11.05
CA VAL A 79 -0.03 18.64 10.29
C VAL A 79 0.09 18.45 8.77
N SER A 80 1.22 17.96 8.28
CA SER A 80 1.51 17.76 6.86
C SER A 80 0.86 16.53 6.21
N GLY A 81 0.11 15.74 7.00
CA GLY A 81 -0.44 14.44 6.60
C GLY A 81 -1.50 14.49 5.50
#